data_AF-A0ABD5IB11-F1
#
_entry.id   AF-A0ABD5IB11-F1
#
_cell.length_a   1.000
_cell.length_b   1.000
_cell.length_c   1.000
_cell.angle_alpha   90.00
_cell.angle_beta   90.00
_cell.angle_gamma   90.00
#
_symmetry.space_group_name_H-M   'P 1'
#
loop_
_entity.id
_entity.type
_entity.pdbx_description
1 polymer ?
#
loop_
_entity_poly.entity_id
_entity_poly.type
_entity_poly.pdbx_seq_one_letter_code
_entity_poly.pdbx_strand_id
1 'polypeptide(L)' 'MSEKERSHLMEWIILIDEVSRSSLIILNDDELEKKYMLSVKKVSVELNDFF' A
#
# COMPACT_ATOMS: atom_id res chain seq x y z
N MET A 1 3.65 -11.66 8.81
CA MET A 1 4.34 -11.49 7.51
C MET A 1 5.85 -11.62 7.70
N SER A 2 6.62 -12.06 6.71
CA SER A 2 8.09 -11.97 6.78
C SER A 2 8.56 -10.53 6.58
N GLU A 3 9.76 -10.18 7.07
CA GLU A 3 10.31 -8.82 6.89
C GLU A 3 10.42 -8.42 5.41
N LYS A 4 10.74 -9.38 4.54
CA LYS A 4 10.85 -9.14 3.10
C LYS A 4 9.50 -8.84 2.46
N GLU A 5 8.48 -9.64 2.77
CA GLU A 5 7.10 -9.38 2.31
C GLU A 5 6.62 -8.02 2.81
N ARG A 6 6.92 -7.68 4.06
CA ARG A 6 6.56 -6.40 4.67
C ARG A 6 7.24 -5.22 3.98
N SER A 7 8.53 -5.33 3.65
CA SER A 7 9.24 -4.29 2.88
C SER A 7 8.63 -4.09 1.50
N HIS A 8 8.37 -5.18 0.77
CA HIS A 8 7.74 -5.08 -0.54
C HIS A 8 6.36 -4.45 -0.46
N LEU A 9 5.52 -4.84 0.51
CA LEU A 9 4.19 -4.27 0.68
C LEU A 9 4.25 -2.76 0.93
N MET A 10 5.21 -2.31 1.75
CA MET A 10 5.46 -0.88 1.95
C MET A 10 5.88 -0.17 0.67
N GLU A 11 6.78 -0.75 -0.12
CA GLU A 11 7.22 -0.19 -1.39
C GLU A 11 6.05 0.01 -2.36
N TRP A 12 5.16 -0.98 -2.46
CA TRP A 12 3.95 -0.84 -3.29
C TRP A 12 3.05 0.29 -2.81
N ILE A 13 2.78 0.41 -1.50
CA ILE A 13 1.94 1.50 -0.96
C ILE A 13 2.59 2.86 -1.24
N ILE A 14 3.91 2.99 -1.06
CA ILE A 14 4.65 4.24 -1.32
C ILE A 14 4.52 4.63 -2.80
N LEU A 15 4.62 3.67 -3.72
CA LEU A 15 4.49 3.93 -5.15
C LEU A 15 3.07 4.32 -5.56
N ILE A 16 2.04 3.76 -4.92
CA ILE A 16 0.63 4.02 -5.27
C ILE A 16 0.12 5.33 -4.66
N ASP A 17 0.38 5.55 -3.37
CA ASP A 17 -0.23 6.65 -2.60
C ASP A 17 0.74 7.81 -2.34
N GLU A 18 1.97 7.74 -2.84
CA GLU A 18 3.02 8.75 -2.64
C GLU A 18 3.27 9.09 -1.16
N VAL A 19 3.10 8.11 -0.27
CA VAL A 19 3.28 8.28 1.18
C VAL A 19 4.72 8.03 1.63
N SER A 20 5.10 8.61 2.77
CA SER A 20 6.43 8.36 3.34
C SER A 20 6.53 7.00 4.02
N ARG A 21 7.70 6.35 3.95
CA ARG A 21 8.00 5.09 4.65
C ARG A 21 7.77 5.19 6.17
N SER A 22 8.08 6.34 6.77
CA SER A 22 7.88 6.56 8.20
C SER A 22 6.41 6.46 8.63
N SER A 23 5.47 6.79 7.74
CA SER A 23 4.03 6.64 8.01
C SER A 23 3.57 5.18 7.99
N LEU A 24 4.35 4.27 7.40
CA LEU A 24 4.02 2.85 7.28
C LEU A 24 4.70 2.01 8.36
N ILE A 25 5.89 2.44 8.82
CA ILE A 25 6.69 1.66 9.77
C ILE A 25 5.98 1.45 11.12
N ILE A 26 5.08 2.37 11.49
CA ILE A 26 4.30 2.35 12.72
C ILE A 26 3.10 1.38 12.67
N LEU A 27 2.70 0.93 11.47
CA LEU A 27 1.54 0.08 11.29
C LEU A 27 1.89 -1.37 11.59
N ASN A 28 0.99 -2.13 12.21
CA ASN A 28 1.14 -3.59 12.28
C ASN A 28 0.88 -4.24 10.90
N ASP A 29 1.05 -5.56 10.79
CA ASP A 29 0.89 -6.27 9.51
C ASP A 29 -0.54 -6.16 8.96
N ASP A 30 -1.56 -6.32 9.79
CA ASP A 30 -2.97 -6.24 9.38
C ASP A 30 -3.34 -4.83 8.89
N GLU A 31 -2.86 -3.79 9.58
CA GLU A 31 -3.04 -2.40 9.19
C GLU A 31 -2.36 -2.08 7.86
N LEU A 32 -1.16 -2.66 7.65
CA LEU A 32 -0.39 -2.47 6.43
C LEU A 32 -1.08 -3.15 5.24
N GLU A 33 -1.58 -4.38 5.41
CA GLU A 33 -2.36 -5.09 4.39
C GLU A 33 -3.65 -4.33 4.06
N LYS A 34 -4.38 -3.85 5.07
CA LYS A 34 -5.58 -3.05 4.85
C LYS A 34 -5.28 -1.77 4.07
N LYS A 35 -4.16 -1.11 4.38
CA LYS A 35 -3.73 0.09 3.65
C LYS A 35 -3.41 -0.24 2.19
N TYR A 36 -2.66 -1.30 1.93
CA TYR A 36 -2.39 -1.78 0.58
C TYR A 36 -3.67 -2.06 -0.21
N MET A 37 -4.66 -2.75 0.38
CA MET A 37 -5.94 -3.03 -0.29
C MET A 37 -6.70 -1.75 -0.66
N LEU A 38 -6.62 -0.71 0.18
CA LEU A 38 -7.20 0.60 -0.11
C LEU A 38 -6.45 1.30 -1.25
N SER A 39 -5.12 1.29 -1.24
CA SER A 39 -4.27 1.84 -2.30
C SER A 39 -4.60 1.20 -3.66
N VAL A 40 -4.66 -0.15 -3.71
CA VAL A 40 -5.00 -0.89 -4.93
C VAL A 40 -6.41 -0.58 -5.42
N LYS A 41 -7.39 -0.48 -4.51
CA LYS A 41 -8.76 -0.13 -4.87
C LYS A 41 -8.85 1.26 -5.49
N LYS A 42 -8.11 2.24 -4.97
CA LYS A 42 -8.04 3.60 -5.51
C LYS A 42 -7.58 3.59 -6.96
N VAL A 43 -6.45 2.94 -7.24
CA VAL A 43 -5.92 2.80 -8.62
C VAL A 43 -6.89 2.05 -9.53
N SER A 44 -7.54 1.01 -9.01
CA SER A 44 -8.51 0.23 -9.80
C SER A 44 -9.72 1.07 -10.23
N VAL A 45 -10.17 1.99 -9.38
CA VAL A 45 -11.24 2.95 -9.73
C VAL A 45 -10.73 3.94 -10.77
N GLU A 46 -9.54 4.52 -10.56
CA GLU A 46 -8.94 5.45 -11.53
C GLU A 46 -8.79 4.82 -12.91
N LEU A 47 -8.29 3.59 -12.99
CA LEU A 47 -8.15 2.87 -14.26
C LEU A 47 -9.50 2.59 -14.94
N ASN A 48 -10.55 2.25 -14.17
CA ASN A 48 -11.89 2.07 -14.74
C ASN A 48 -12.48 3.37 -15.29
N ASP A 49 -12.08 4.54 -14.79
CA ASP A 49 -12.50 5.82 -15.35
C ASP A 49 -11.72 6.18 -16.65
N PHE A 50 -10.60 5.51 -16.91
CA PHE A 50 -9.76 5.72 -18.10
C PHE A 50 -10.11 4.83 -19.30
N PHE A 51 -10.82 3.71 -19.10
CA PHE A 51 -11.17 2.72 -20.15
C PHE A 51 -12.66 2.66 -20.42
#